data_AF-A0AAV4BZZ8-F1
#
_entry.id   AF-A0AAV4BZZ8-F1
#
_cell.length_a   1.000
_cell.length_b   1.000
_cell.length_c   1.000
_cell.angle_alpha   90.00
_cell.angle_beta   90.00
_cell.angle_gamma   90.00
#
_symmetry.space_group_name_H-M   'P 1'
#
loop_
_entity.id
_entity.type
_entity.pdbx_description
1 polymer ?
#
loop_
_entity_poly.entity_id
_entity_poly.type
_entity_poly.pdbx_seq_one_letter_code
_entity_poly.pdbx_strand_id
1 'polypeptide(L)' 'MYGCEAWTITKEIQKKIEAAEMWFFRRMLRVPWTARKTNEEVLKETESTRSLMNRIRRRQAKFVGHIMRLKR' A
#
# COMPACT_ATOMS: atom_id res chain seq x y z
N MET A 1 -6.78 0.03 7.65
CA MET A 1 -5.36 0.17 8.06
C MET A 1 -5.19 0.18 9.58
N TYR A 2 -6.23 -0.09 10.37
CA TYR A 2 -6.12 -0.29 11.81
C TYR A 2 -5.52 -1.67 12.08
N GLY A 3 -4.63 -1.78 13.07
CA GLY A 3 -3.99 -3.04 13.44
C GLY A 3 -2.98 -3.61 12.43
N CYS A 4 -2.66 -2.90 11.34
CA CYS A 4 -1.68 -3.37 10.34
C CYS A 4 -0.27 -3.58 10.91
N GLU A 5 0.02 -2.96 12.05
CA GLU A 5 1.25 -3.12 12.82
C GLU A 5 1.46 -4.56 13.30
N ALA A 6 0.38 -5.29 13.56
CA ALA A 6 0.38 -6.66 14.03
C ALA A 6 0.21 -7.70 12.90
N TRP A 7 0.11 -7.27 11.64
CA TRP A 7 -0.10 -8.19 10.53
C TRP A 7 1.19 -8.91 10.14
N THR A 8 1.09 -10.21 9.87
CA THR A 8 2.12 -10.97 9.16
C THR A 8 2.03 -10.64 7.68
N ILE A 9 2.91 -9.77 7.19
CA ILE A 9 2.96 -9.40 5.77
C ILE A 9 3.66 -10.51 4.98
N THR A 10 2.88 -11.28 4.23
CA THR A 10 3.41 -12.22 3.23
C THR A 10 3.54 -11.53 1.85
N LYS A 11 4.30 -12.16 0.94
CA LYS A 11 4.40 -11.68 -0.45
C LYS A 11 3.04 -11.60 -1.14
N GLU A 12 2.12 -12.50 -0.80
CA GLU A 12 0.76 -12.51 -1.34
C GLU A 12 -0.06 -11.32 -0.84
N ILE A 13 0.00 -11.03 0.47
CA ILE A 13 -0.67 -9.87 1.05
C ILE A 13 -0.11 -8.58 0.46
N GLN A 14 1.22 -8.49 0.27
CA GLN A 14 1.82 -7.35 -0.41
C GLN A 14 1.24 -7.15 -1.82
N LYS A 15 1.17 -8.22 -2.64
CA LYS A 15 0.57 -8.14 -3.98
C LYS A 15 -0.89 -7.70 -3.94
N LYS A 16 -1.69 -8.21 -2.99
CA LYS A 16 -3.10 -7.82 -2.81
C LYS A 16 -3.22 -6.34 -2.44
N ILE A 17 -2.36 -5.83 -1.55
CA ILE A 17 -2.34 -4.42 -1.15
C ILE A 17 -1.98 -3.52 -2.33
N GLU A 18 -0.95 -3.88 -3.09
CA GLU A 18 -0.55 -3.12 -4.29
C GLU A 18 -1.63 -3.14 -5.37
N ALA A 19 -2.29 -4.29 -5.59
CA ALA A 19 -3.42 -4.41 -6.51
C ALA A 19 -4.62 -3.57 -6.05
N ALA A 20 -4.92 -3.56 -4.75
CA ALA A 20 -5.97 -2.72 -4.18
C ALA A 20 -5.65 -1.22 -4.36
N GLU A 21 -4.41 -0.79 -4.09
CA GLU A 21 -3.94 0.58 -4.33
C GLU A 21 -4.14 1.00 -5.79
N MET A 22 -3.76 0.14 -6.74
CA MET A 22 -4.00 0.38 -8.17
C MET A 22 -5.49 0.40 -8.56
N TRP A 23 -6.32 -0.42 -7.92
CA TRP A 23 -7.77 -0.41 -8.14
C TRP A 23 -8.38 0.91 -7.67
N PHE A 24 -7.96 1.44 -6.50
CA PHE A 24 -8.39 2.75 -6.03
C PHE A 24 -7.99 3.87 -7.01
N PHE A 25 -6.76 3.87 -7.53
CA PHE A 25 -6.33 4.86 -8.53
C PHE A 25 -7.15 4.80 -9.81
N ARG A 26 -7.38 3.60 -10.37
CA ARG A 26 -8.22 3.45 -11.57
C ARG A 26 -9.64 3.93 -11.34
N ARG A 27 -10.20 3.67 -10.16
CA ARG A 27 -11.55 4.11 -9.80
C ARG A 27 -11.63 5.64 -9.64
N MET A 28 -10.63 6.26 -9.01
CA MET A 28 -10.56 7.72 -8.87
C MET A 28 -10.45 8.43 -10.22
N LEU A 29 -9.59 7.90 -11.11
CA LEU A 29 -9.40 8.42 -12.47
C LEU A 29 -10.53 8.02 -13.44
N ARG A 30 -11.53 7.25 -12.99
CA ARG A 30 -12.61 6.71 -13.83
C ARG A 30 -12.11 6.03 -15.10
N VAL A 31 -10.96 5.35 -15.02
CA VAL A 31 -10.35 4.67 -16.18
C VAL A 31 -11.26 3.53 -16.60
N PRO A 32 -11.82 3.54 -17.82
CA PRO A 32 -12.63 2.43 -18.30
C PRO A 32 -11.72 1.21 -18.49
N TRP A 33 -12.27 0.02 -18.23
CA TRP A 33 -11.51 -1.23 -18.37
C TRP A 33 -11.01 -1.47 -19.81
N THR A 34 -11.67 -0.86 -20.81
CA THR A 34 -11.29 -0.89 -22.23
C THR A 34 -10.09 -0.03 -22.57
N ALA A 35 -9.74 0.98 -21.76
CA ALA A 35 -8.62 1.88 -22.04
C ALA A 35 -7.25 1.18 -22.04
N ARG A 36 -7.18 -0.06 -21.55
CA ARG A 36 -5.99 -0.93 -21.59
C ARG A 36 -4.72 -0.25 -21.04
N LYS A 37 -4.89 0.72 -20.11
CA LYS A 37 -3.81 1.48 -19.46
C LYS A 37 -3.00 0.59 -18.51
N THR A 38 -1.68 0.70 -18.62
CA THR A 38 -0.71 0.04 -17.76
C THR A 38 -0.76 0.63 -16.34
N ASN A 39 -0.19 -0.10 -15.36
CA ASN A 39 -0.10 0.42 -13.99
C ASN A 39 0.80 1.65 -13.89
N GLU A 40 1.84 1.74 -14.72
CA GLU A 40 2.79 2.86 -14.72
C GLU A 40 2.15 4.15 -15.23
N GLU A 41 1.36 4.06 -16.31
CA GLU A 41 0.60 5.21 -16.83
C GLU A 41 -0.39 5.74 -15.79
N VAL A 42 -1.12 4.84 -15.12
CA VAL A 42 -2.07 5.22 -14.06
C VAL A 42 -1.36 5.94 -12.89
N LEU A 43 -0.16 5.51 -12.52
CA LEU A 43 0.64 6.16 -11.48
C LEU A 43 1.18 7.53 -11.94
N LYS A 44 1.62 7.64 -13.20
CA LYS A 44 2.08 8.90 -13.78
C LYS A 44 0.97 9.95 -13.84
N GLU A 45 -0.23 9.53 -14.22
CA GLU A 45 -1.42 10.41 -14.32
C GLU A 45 -1.96 10.86 -12.95
N THR A 46 -1.75 10.05 -11.90
CA THR A 46 -2.06 10.45 -10.52
C THR A 46 -0.93 11.21 -9.84
N GLU A 47 0.20 11.45 -10.54
CA GLU A 47 1.45 12.01 -9.98
C GLU A 47 1.85 11.34 -8.65
N SER A 48 1.50 10.06 -8.52
CA SER A 48 1.52 9.34 -7.25
C SER A 48 2.43 8.14 -7.35
N THR A 49 3.04 7.79 -6.22
CA THR A 49 3.83 6.57 -6.07
C THR A 49 3.09 5.58 -5.17
N ARG A 50 3.32 4.28 -5.38
CA ARG A 50 2.82 3.23 -4.47
C ARG A 50 3.37 3.47 -3.08
N SER A 51 2.52 3.90 -2.15
CA SER A 51 2.94 4.37 -0.84
C SER A 51 2.31 3.57 0.30
N LEU A 52 1.22 2.84 0.02
CA LEU A 52 0.44 2.15 1.04
C LEU A 52 1.26 1.09 1.77
N MET A 53 2.00 0.26 1.02
CA MET A 53 2.86 -0.77 1.60
C MET A 53 3.98 -0.17 2.46
N ASN A 54 4.59 0.93 2.01
CA ASN A 54 5.64 1.63 2.75
C ASN A 54 5.10 2.28 4.03
N ARG A 55 3.88 2.82 4.00
CA ARG A 55 3.21 3.34 5.20
C ARG A 55 2.96 2.23 6.23
N ILE A 56 2.54 1.05 5.78
CA ILE A 56 2.35 -0.12 6.67
C ILE A 56 3.69 -0.54 7.30
N ARG A 57 4.76 -0.71 6.51
CA ARG A 57 6.09 -1.06 7.03
C ARG A 57 6.60 -0.04 8.06
N ARG A 58 6.42 1.26 7.78
CA ARG A 58 6.83 2.33 8.71
C ARG A 58 6.07 2.24 10.04
N ARG A 59 4.78 1.93 10.01
CA ARG A 59 3.98 1.72 11.22
C ARG A 59 4.44 0.50 12.01
N GLN A 60 4.67 -0.63 11.34
CA GLN A 60 5.23 -1.83 11.96
C GLN A 60 6.57 -1.55 12.67
N ALA A 61 7.49 -0.85 11.99
CA ALA A 61 8.78 -0.50 12.57
C ALA A 61 8.64 0.40 13.82
N LYS A 62 7.73 1.38 13.78
CA LYS A 62 7.42 2.23 14.95
C LYS A 62 6.87 1.40 16.10
N PHE A 63 5.92 0.51 15.84
CA PHE A 63 5.33 -0.37 16.85
C PHE A 63 6.38 -1.25 17.53
N VAL A 64 7.24 -1.91 16.73
CA VAL A 64 8.37 -2.68 17.26
C VAL A 64 9.29 -1.81 18.12
N GLY A 65 9.61 -0.59 17.66
CA GLY A 65 10.40 0.37 18.43
C GLY A 65 9.75 0.77 19.77
N HIS A 66 8.43 0.91 19.82
CA HIS A 66 7.71 1.15 21.08
C HIS A 66 7.84 -0.04 22.05
N ILE A 67 7.67 -1.27 21.56
CA ILE A 67 7.84 -2.49 22.39
C ILE A 67 9.27 -2.61 22.92
N MET A 68 10.27 -2.31 22.10
CA MET A 68 11.68 -2.36 22.52
C MET A 68 12.00 -1.35 23.63
N ARG A 69 11.39 -0.15 23.59
CA ARG A 69 11.58 0.87 24.64
C ARG A 69 10.90 0.51 25.96
N LEU A 70 9.77 -0.21 25.91
CA LEU A 70 9.04 -0.67 27.10
C LEU A 70 9.78 -1.79 27.85
N LYS A 71 10.61 -2.57 27.15
CA LYS A 71 11.39 -3.67 27.74
C LYS A 71 12.71 -3.23 28.40
N ARG A 72 12.96 -1.91 28.47
CA ARG A 72 14.11 -1.33 29.17
C ARG A 72 13.67 -0.87 30.55
#